data_AF-A0A5A9ZEH8-F1
#
_entry.id   AF-A0A5A9ZEH8-F1
#
_cell.length_a   1.000
_cell.length_b   1.000
_cell.length_c   1.000
_cell.angle_alpha   90.00
_cell.angle_beta   90.00
_cell.angle_gamma   90.00
#
_symmetry.space_group_name_H-M   'P 1'
#
loop_
_entity.id
_entity.type
_entity.pdbx_description
1 polymer ?
#
loop_
_entity_poly.entity_id
_entity_poly.type
_entity_poly.pdbx_seq_one_letter_code
_entity_poly.pdbx_strand_id
1 'polypeptide(L)'
;MALPAVVVSHTVAVAALKEGLSLCQSIMQYRLATQQVELQRADMHSKANAVMQQLENEYNASMTKLNTIAHAHKITLKNIKNLSANHMQMFEKGRLELNRYLEVVTSPNVSEGIKQSMMTIISQLSQQQSELAKEYINNTRAPIDAFVVLTDALRDNSQPRTFTDVS
;
A
#
# COMPACT_ATOMS: atom_id res chain seq x y z
N MET A 1 62.21 -20.20 77.18
CA MET A 1 62.05 -19.85 75.74
C MET A 1 60.75 -20.47 75.25
N ALA A 2 59.68 -19.68 75.11
CA ALA A 2 58.38 -20.16 74.63
C ALA A 2 57.59 -18.99 74.01
N LEU A 3 58.08 -18.40 72.93
CA LEU A 3 57.35 -17.42 72.12
C LEU A 3 57.81 -17.57 70.67
N PRO A 4 57.05 -18.34 69.87
CA PRO A 4 56.53 -17.77 68.61
C PRO A 4 55.08 -18.16 68.28
N ALA A 5 54.46 -19.12 68.96
CA ALA A 5 53.16 -19.67 68.54
C ALA A 5 51.96 -18.73 68.78
N VAL A 6 52.01 -17.88 69.82
CA VAL A 6 50.86 -17.05 70.24
C VAL A 6 50.71 -15.77 69.41
N VAL A 7 51.81 -15.24 68.85
CA VAL A 7 51.77 -14.04 67.99
C VAL A 7 51.31 -14.39 66.58
N VAL A 8 51.70 -15.56 66.07
CA VAL A 8 51.34 -16.02 64.72
C VAL A 8 49.84 -16.34 64.60
N SER A 9 49.21 -16.90 65.64
CA SER A 9 47.78 -17.26 65.60
C SER A 9 46.85 -16.04 65.55
N HIS A 10 47.19 -14.96 66.24
CA HIS A 10 46.43 -13.70 66.20
C HIS A 10 46.50 -13.04 64.81
N THR A 11 47.69 -13.02 64.19
CA THR A 11 47.85 -12.50 62.83
C THR A 11 47.11 -13.31 61.77
N VAL A 12 47.09 -14.65 61.89
CA VAL A 12 46.34 -15.53 60.98
C VAL A 12 44.84 -15.37 61.15
N ALA A 13 44.35 -15.24 62.38
CA ALA A 13 42.92 -15.01 62.64
C ALA A 13 42.43 -13.65 62.13
N VAL A 14 43.23 -12.58 62.29
CA VAL A 14 42.92 -11.25 61.76
C VAL A 14 42.96 -11.24 60.23
N ALA A 15 43.92 -11.93 59.61
CA ALA A 15 43.98 -12.09 58.15
C ALA A 15 42.76 -12.84 57.61
N ALA A 16 42.37 -13.95 58.23
CA ALA A 16 41.19 -14.73 57.86
C ALA A 16 39.89 -13.92 58.00
N LEU A 17 39.76 -13.09 59.04
CA LEU A 17 38.62 -12.17 59.21
C LEU A 17 38.58 -11.10 58.12
N LYS A 18 39.74 -10.53 57.75
CA LYS A 18 39.84 -9.54 56.67
C LYS A 18 39.48 -10.13 55.32
N GLU A 19 39.96 -11.34 55.02
CA GLU A 19 39.62 -12.08 53.80
C GLU A 19 38.14 -12.47 53.78
N GLY A 20 37.57 -12.92 54.91
CA GLY A 20 36.14 -13.21 55.04
C GLY A 20 35.26 -11.98 54.81
N LEU A 21 35.63 -10.83 55.38
CA LEU A 21 34.94 -9.56 55.13
C LEU A 21 35.05 -9.12 53.65
N SER A 22 36.23 -9.29 53.04
CA SER A 22 36.44 -9.01 51.61
C SER A 22 35.58 -9.91 50.72
N LEU A 23 35.47 -11.20 51.07
CA LEU A 23 34.61 -12.14 50.36
C LEU A 23 33.13 -11.75 50.47
N CYS A 24 32.66 -11.41 51.68
CA CYS A 24 31.31 -10.92 51.91
C CYS A 24 31.01 -9.65 51.10
N GLN A 25 31.93 -8.68 51.05
CA GLN A 25 31.80 -7.48 50.22
C GLN A 25 31.72 -7.84 48.72
N SER A 26 32.58 -8.75 48.25
CA SER A 26 32.54 -9.21 46.86
C SER A 26 31.22 -9.91 46.51
N ILE A 27 30.68 -10.73 47.40
CA ILE A 27 29.38 -11.40 47.20
C ILE A 27 28.25 -10.37 47.14
N MET A 28 28.25 -9.36 48.01
CA MET A 28 27.24 -8.30 47.99
C MET A 28 27.31 -7.49 46.68
N GLN A 29 28.51 -7.11 46.24
CA GLN A 29 28.71 -6.39 44.97
C GLN A 29 28.25 -7.23 43.77
N TYR A 30 28.58 -8.52 43.74
CA TYR A 30 28.13 -9.43 42.68
C TYR A 30 26.60 -9.56 42.63
N ARG A 31 25.94 -9.66 43.79
CA ARG A 31 24.47 -9.72 43.86
C ARG A 31 23.82 -8.42 43.36
N LEU A 32 24.36 -7.27 43.76
CA LEU A 32 23.89 -5.96 43.29
C LEU A 32 24.05 -5.82 41.78
N ALA A 33 25.22 -6.18 41.25
CA ALA A 33 25.47 -6.15 39.81
C ALA A 33 24.52 -7.08 39.04
N THR A 34 24.31 -8.29 39.53
CA THR A 34 23.35 -9.25 38.94
C THR A 34 21.94 -8.70 38.93
N GLN A 35 21.46 -8.12 40.04
CA GLN A 35 20.13 -7.49 40.10
C GLN A 35 19.99 -6.33 39.12
N GLN A 36 21.02 -5.50 38.98
CA GLN A 36 21.00 -4.38 38.04
C GLN A 36 20.91 -4.87 36.59
N VAL A 37 21.62 -5.94 36.24
CA VAL A 37 21.53 -6.58 34.91
C VAL A 37 20.15 -7.15 34.66
N GLU A 38 19.54 -7.81 35.65
CA GLU A 38 18.17 -8.34 35.52
C GLU A 38 17.13 -7.23 35.32
N LEU A 39 17.25 -6.12 36.06
CA LEU A 39 16.38 -4.95 35.88
C LEU A 39 16.54 -4.33 34.48
N GLN A 40 17.78 -4.16 34.01
CA GLN A 40 18.06 -3.66 32.67
C GLN A 40 17.51 -4.59 31.59
N ARG A 41 17.61 -5.91 31.77
CA ARG A 41 17.03 -6.89 30.86
C ARG A 41 15.51 -6.81 30.82
N ALA A 42 14.86 -6.65 31.97
CA ALA A 42 13.41 -6.50 32.05
C ALA A 42 12.93 -5.22 31.35
N ASP A 43 13.62 -4.09 31.56
CA ASP A 43 13.34 -2.83 30.85
C ASP A 43 13.54 -2.96 29.34
N MET A 44 14.63 -3.62 28.91
CA MET A 44 14.90 -3.86 27.49
C MET A 44 13.81 -4.70 26.83
N HIS A 45 13.36 -5.79 27.47
CA HIS A 45 12.26 -6.61 26.97
C HIS A 45 10.94 -5.84 26.91
N SER A 46 10.65 -5.02 27.93
CA SER A 46 9.46 -4.17 27.93
C SER A 46 9.46 -3.18 26.75
N LYS A 47 10.59 -2.50 26.52
CA LYS A 47 10.77 -1.59 25.38
C LYS A 47 10.69 -2.31 24.04
N ALA A 48 11.33 -3.48 23.93
CA ALA A 48 11.27 -4.29 22.71
C ALA A 48 9.84 -4.72 22.38
N ASN A 49 9.07 -5.16 23.39
CA ASN A 49 7.66 -5.51 23.22
C ASN A 49 6.82 -4.31 22.79
N ALA A 50 7.04 -3.13 23.37
CA ALA A 50 6.33 -1.91 22.97
C ALA A 50 6.61 -1.55 21.50
N VAL A 51 7.88 -1.62 21.07
CA VAL A 51 8.27 -1.37 19.68
C VAL A 51 7.69 -2.42 18.73
N MET A 52 7.71 -3.71 19.10
CA MET A 52 7.09 -4.77 18.30
C MET A 52 5.59 -4.55 18.12
N GLN A 53 4.90 -4.18 19.20
CA GLN A 53 3.46 -3.91 19.14
C GLN A 53 3.15 -2.68 18.28
N GLN A 54 3.98 -1.64 18.35
CA GLN A 54 3.86 -0.49 17.47
C GLN A 54 4.05 -0.89 16.00
N LEU A 55 5.09 -1.66 15.69
CA LEU A 55 5.38 -2.13 14.34
C LEU A 55 4.24 -3.00 13.78
N GLU A 56 3.67 -3.87 14.62
CA GLU A 56 2.51 -4.69 14.26
C GLU A 56 1.29 -3.84 13.93
N ASN A 57 1.02 -2.80 14.73
CA ASN A 57 -0.07 -1.86 14.48
C ASN A 57 0.14 -1.09 13.17
N GLU A 58 1.34 -0.59 12.91
CA GLU A 58 1.69 0.14 11.68
C GLU A 58 1.59 -0.76 10.44
N TYR A 59 2.06 -2.00 10.55
CA TYR A 59 1.95 -3.01 9.50
C TYR A 59 0.48 -3.33 9.20
N ASN A 60 -0.32 -3.61 10.22
CA ASN A 60 -1.74 -3.92 10.08
C ASN A 60 -2.51 -2.75 9.44
N ALA A 61 -2.25 -1.51 9.88
CA ALA A 61 -2.85 -0.31 9.29
C ALA A 61 -2.49 -0.16 7.81
N SER A 62 -1.22 -0.41 7.46
CA SER A 62 -0.75 -0.37 6.06
C SER A 62 -1.38 -1.47 5.21
N MET A 63 -1.50 -2.68 5.74
CA MET A 63 -2.14 -3.81 5.08
C MET A 63 -3.64 -3.57 4.86
N THR A 64 -4.33 -2.98 5.83
CA THR A 64 -5.73 -2.56 5.65
C THR A 64 -5.86 -1.54 4.52
N LYS A 65 -5.01 -0.51 4.48
CA LYS A 65 -5.01 0.48 3.39
C LYS A 65 -4.80 -0.18 2.03
N LEU A 66 -3.79 -1.06 1.91
CA LEU A 66 -3.52 -1.83 0.69
C LEU A 66 -4.73 -2.66 0.25
N ASN A 67 -5.39 -3.35 1.17
CA ASN A 67 -6.57 -4.15 0.88
C ASN A 67 -7.76 -3.29 0.41
N THR A 68 -8.02 -2.16 1.07
CA THR A 68 -9.05 -1.20 0.65
C THR A 68 -8.78 -0.69 -0.77
N ILE A 69 -7.53 -0.37 -1.07
CA ILE A 69 -7.10 0.08 -2.40
C ILE A 69 -7.29 -1.02 -3.45
N ALA A 70 -6.81 -2.23 -3.18
CA ALA A 70 -6.97 -3.37 -4.08
C ALA A 70 -8.45 -3.66 -4.36
N HIS A 71 -9.31 -3.53 -3.35
CA HIS A 71 -10.75 -3.70 -3.52
C HIS A 71 -11.38 -2.60 -4.39
N ALA A 72 -11.05 -1.33 -4.12
CA ALA A 72 -11.50 -0.21 -4.93
C ALA A 72 -11.06 -0.37 -6.39
N HIS A 73 -9.81 -0.77 -6.63
CA HIS A 73 -9.31 -1.09 -7.97
C HIS A 73 -10.12 -2.17 -8.67
N LYS A 74 -10.41 -3.27 -7.99
CA LYS A 74 -11.22 -4.36 -8.56
C LYS A 74 -12.61 -3.87 -8.98
N ILE A 75 -13.24 -3.02 -8.17
CA ILE A 75 -14.53 -2.40 -8.49
C ILE A 75 -14.39 -1.50 -9.72
N THR A 76 -13.40 -0.60 -9.73
CA THR A 76 -13.16 0.32 -10.84
C THR A 76 -12.91 -0.41 -12.16
N LEU A 77 -12.05 -1.43 -12.18
CA LEU A 77 -11.78 -2.24 -13.37
C LEU A 77 -13.05 -2.95 -13.87
N LYS A 78 -13.87 -3.50 -12.97
CA LYS A 78 -15.14 -4.12 -13.33
C LYS A 78 -16.10 -3.10 -13.95
N ASN A 79 -16.18 -1.90 -13.39
CA ASN A 79 -17.02 -0.83 -13.91
C ASN A 79 -16.55 -0.36 -15.30
N ILE A 80 -15.24 -0.13 -15.49
CA ILE A 80 -14.68 0.23 -16.80
C ILE A 80 -14.96 -0.85 -17.84
N LYS A 81 -14.76 -2.13 -17.50
CA LYS A 81 -15.04 -3.25 -18.40
C LYS A 81 -16.49 -3.25 -18.85
N ASN A 82 -17.43 -3.09 -17.92
CA ASN A 82 -18.86 -3.04 -18.22
C ASN A 82 -19.23 -1.80 -19.05
N LEU A 83 -18.69 -0.64 -18.68
CA LEU A 83 -18.89 0.61 -19.42
C LEU A 83 -18.40 0.48 -20.86
N SER A 84 -17.22 -0.11 -21.06
CA SER A 84 -16.63 -0.36 -22.37
C SER A 84 -17.45 -1.34 -23.20
N ALA A 85 -17.94 -2.42 -22.59
CA ALA A 85 -18.82 -3.37 -23.29
C ALA A 85 -20.11 -2.70 -23.76
N ASN A 86 -20.73 -1.88 -22.91
CA ASN A 86 -21.96 -1.15 -23.24
C ASN A 86 -21.74 -0.12 -24.36
N HIS A 87 -20.69 0.69 -24.28
CA HIS A 87 -20.37 1.66 -25.33
C HIS A 87 -20.07 0.97 -26.66
N MET A 88 -19.31 -0.14 -26.64
CA MET A 88 -19.02 -0.90 -27.85
C MET A 88 -20.30 -1.44 -28.53
N GLN A 89 -21.27 -1.90 -27.74
CA GLN A 89 -22.57 -2.30 -28.27
C GLN A 89 -23.34 -1.12 -28.90
N MET A 90 -23.27 0.07 -28.31
CA MET A 90 -23.89 1.29 -28.85
C MET A 90 -23.20 1.74 -30.15
N PHE A 91 -21.86 1.70 -30.21
CA PHE A 91 -21.09 1.95 -31.43
C PHE A 91 -21.51 1.00 -32.56
N GLU A 92 -21.54 -0.30 -32.30
CA GLU A 92 -21.94 -1.30 -33.32
C GLU A 92 -23.39 -1.13 -33.78
N LYS A 93 -24.32 -0.85 -32.87
CA LYS A 93 -25.73 -0.58 -33.24
C LYS A 93 -25.84 0.62 -34.17
N GLY A 94 -25.24 1.75 -33.81
CA GLY A 94 -25.31 2.94 -34.66
C GLY A 94 -24.53 2.77 -35.98
N ARG A 95 -23.46 1.98 -36.01
CA ARG A 95 -22.77 1.59 -37.26
C ARG A 95 -23.69 0.80 -38.19
N LEU A 96 -24.42 -0.18 -37.65
CA LEU A 96 -25.38 -0.97 -38.42
C LEU A 96 -26.52 -0.10 -38.97
N GLU A 97 -27.05 0.83 -38.17
CA GLU A 97 -28.07 1.78 -38.63
C GLU A 97 -27.56 2.73 -39.72
N LEU A 98 -26.35 3.29 -39.54
CA LEU A 98 -25.70 4.12 -40.55
C LEU A 98 -25.54 3.38 -41.88
N ASN A 99 -25.04 2.14 -41.84
CA ASN A 99 -24.89 1.31 -43.03
C ASN A 99 -26.24 1.08 -43.73
N ARG A 100 -27.28 0.77 -42.96
CA ARG A 100 -28.63 0.57 -43.50
C ARG A 100 -29.16 1.82 -44.21
N TYR A 101 -28.96 3.00 -43.63
CA TYR A 101 -29.40 4.25 -44.26
C TYR A 101 -28.56 4.62 -45.48
N LEU A 102 -27.25 4.36 -45.46
CA LEU A 102 -26.36 4.55 -46.60
C LEU A 102 -26.74 3.65 -47.79
N GLU A 103 -27.10 2.38 -47.53
CA GLU A 103 -27.60 1.45 -48.56
C GLU A 103 -28.89 1.97 -49.23
N VAL A 104 -29.80 2.56 -48.45
CA VAL A 104 -31.04 3.15 -48.99
C VAL A 104 -30.74 4.40 -49.83
N VAL A 105 -29.84 5.28 -49.38
CA VAL A 105 -29.48 6.51 -50.12
C VAL A 105 -28.79 6.20 -51.45
N THR A 106 -27.94 5.17 -51.46
CA THR A 106 -27.18 4.74 -52.65
C THR A 106 -28.02 3.90 -53.63
N SER A 107 -29.23 3.50 -53.24
CA SER A 107 -30.13 2.73 -54.09
C SER A 107 -30.69 3.58 -55.26
N PRO A 108 -30.63 3.09 -56.51
CA PRO A 108 -31.01 3.88 -57.70
C PRO A 108 -32.50 4.18 -57.80
N ASN A 109 -33.36 3.39 -57.14
CA ASN A 109 -34.82 3.47 -57.25
C ASN A 109 -35.50 4.28 -56.12
N VAL A 110 -34.74 5.02 -55.33
CA VAL A 110 -35.24 5.79 -54.19
C VAL A 110 -35.44 7.26 -54.60
N SER A 111 -36.59 7.84 -54.23
CA SER A 111 -36.90 9.23 -54.56
C SER A 111 -35.97 10.21 -53.85
N GLU A 112 -35.73 11.37 -54.49
CA GLU A 112 -34.78 12.37 -53.98
C GLU A 112 -35.17 12.92 -52.60
N GLY A 113 -36.48 13.06 -52.33
CA GLY A 113 -36.98 13.47 -51.01
C GLY A 113 -36.67 12.44 -49.91
N ILE A 114 -36.69 11.14 -50.22
CA ILE A 114 -36.28 10.10 -49.28
C ILE A 114 -34.76 10.15 -49.07
N LYS A 115 -33.97 10.37 -50.13
CA LYS A 115 -32.51 10.52 -50.01
C LYS A 115 -32.13 11.70 -49.11
N GLN A 116 -32.74 12.87 -49.28
CA GLN A 116 -32.50 14.03 -48.42
C GLN A 116 -32.87 13.78 -46.96
N SER A 117 -34.02 13.13 -46.71
CA SER A 117 -34.44 12.74 -45.36
C SER A 117 -33.44 11.77 -44.72
N MET A 118 -33.01 10.74 -45.46
CA MET A 118 -32.04 9.76 -44.98
C MET A 118 -30.65 10.37 -44.76
N MET A 119 -30.20 11.31 -45.60
CA MET A 119 -28.96 12.05 -45.37
C MET A 119 -29.01 12.90 -44.10
N THR A 120 -30.18 13.46 -43.77
CA THR A 120 -30.39 14.19 -42.51
C THR A 120 -30.26 13.25 -41.32
N ILE A 121 -30.88 12.05 -41.40
CA ILE A 121 -30.77 11.01 -40.36
C ILE A 121 -29.31 10.54 -40.20
N ILE A 122 -28.59 10.32 -41.31
CA ILE A 122 -27.16 9.94 -41.30
C ILE A 122 -26.32 11.02 -40.59
N SER A 123 -26.57 12.30 -40.86
CA SER A 123 -25.87 13.40 -40.18
C SER A 123 -26.13 13.40 -38.68
N GLN A 124 -27.38 13.17 -38.26
CA GLN A 124 -27.76 13.11 -36.84
C GLN A 124 -27.12 11.90 -36.14
N LEU A 125 -27.17 10.72 -36.75
CA LEU A 125 -26.52 9.51 -36.22
C LEU A 125 -25.00 9.66 -36.13
N SER A 126 -24.37 10.31 -37.11
CA SER A 126 -22.93 10.58 -37.10
C SER A 126 -22.54 11.52 -35.97
N GLN A 127 -23.37 12.54 -35.69
CA GLN A 127 -23.17 13.43 -34.56
C GLN A 127 -23.32 12.70 -33.23
N GLN A 128 -24.36 11.87 -33.07
CA GLN A 128 -24.56 11.05 -31.88
C GLN A 128 -23.38 10.09 -31.64
N GLN A 129 -22.82 9.50 -32.68
CA GLN A 129 -21.62 8.66 -32.59
C GLN A 129 -20.38 9.46 -32.11
N SER A 130 -20.22 10.69 -32.58
CA SER A 130 -19.14 11.56 -32.11
C SER A 130 -19.30 11.95 -30.64
N GLU A 131 -20.53 12.20 -30.19
CA GLU A 131 -20.84 12.53 -28.80
C GLU A 131 -20.60 11.32 -27.88
N LEU A 132 -21.04 10.13 -28.29
CA LEU A 132 -20.79 8.87 -27.59
C LEU A 132 -19.29 8.59 -27.42
N ALA A 133 -18.47 8.89 -28.43
CA ALA A 133 -17.02 8.76 -28.36
C ALA A 133 -16.37 9.73 -27.38
N LYS A 134 -16.81 10.99 -27.36
CA LYS A 134 -16.34 11.97 -26.38
C LYS A 134 -16.73 11.57 -24.96
N GLU A 135 -17.97 11.11 -24.77
CA GLU A 135 -18.45 10.62 -23.49
C GLU A 135 -17.63 9.41 -23.00
N TYR A 136 -17.37 8.44 -23.87
CA TYR A 136 -16.52 7.29 -23.53
C TYR A 136 -15.11 7.70 -23.09
N ILE A 137 -14.46 8.61 -23.82
CA ILE A 137 -13.12 9.13 -23.48
C ILE A 137 -13.16 9.82 -22.11
N ASN A 138 -14.15 10.68 -21.87
CA ASN A 138 -14.27 11.39 -20.59
C ASN A 138 -14.52 10.44 -19.42
N ASN A 139 -15.39 9.44 -19.61
CA ASN A 139 -15.75 8.47 -18.57
C ASN A 139 -14.63 7.47 -18.26
N THR A 140 -13.68 7.25 -19.18
CA THR A 140 -12.54 6.35 -18.97
C THR A 140 -11.31 7.07 -18.43
N ARG A 141 -11.18 8.38 -18.66
CA ARG A 141 -10.00 9.16 -18.24
C ARG A 141 -9.87 9.33 -16.72
N ALA A 142 -10.94 9.75 -16.03
CA ALA A 142 -10.87 9.99 -14.58
C ALA A 142 -10.50 8.72 -13.76
N PRO A 143 -11.03 7.52 -14.08
CA PRO A 143 -10.58 6.28 -13.44
C PRO A 143 -9.12 5.93 -13.68
N ILE A 144 -8.59 6.23 -14.88
CA ILE A 144 -7.18 5.99 -15.24
C ILE A 144 -6.27 6.97 -14.49
N ASP A 145 -6.64 8.24 -14.45
CA ASP A 145 -5.86 9.26 -13.73
C ASP A 145 -5.85 8.96 -12.22
N ALA A 146 -6.98 8.55 -11.65
CA ALA A 146 -7.06 8.11 -10.25
C ALA A 146 -6.16 6.89 -9.98
N PHE A 147 -6.06 5.96 -10.94
CA PHE A 147 -5.16 4.80 -10.84
C PHE A 147 -3.69 5.23 -10.84
N VAL A 148 -3.30 6.17 -11.71
CA VAL A 148 -1.94 6.70 -11.76
C VAL A 148 -1.57 7.38 -10.44
N VAL A 149 -2.43 8.26 -9.92
CA VAL A 149 -2.18 8.95 -8.63
C VAL A 149 -2.08 7.95 -7.48
N LEU A 150 -2.92 6.91 -7.46
CA LEU A 150 -2.92 5.92 -6.38
C LEU A 150 -1.69 5.01 -6.43
N THR A 151 -1.25 4.59 -7.62
CA THR A 151 -0.03 3.81 -7.79
C THR A 151 1.21 4.60 -7.41
N ASP A 152 1.24 5.91 -7.71
CA ASP A 152 2.30 6.80 -7.23
C ASP A 152 2.25 6.98 -5.71
N ALA A 153 1.06 7.08 -5.09
CA ALA A 153 0.91 7.24 -3.64
C ALA A 153 1.26 5.98 -2.83
N LEU A 154 1.17 4.80 -3.44
CA LEU A 154 1.57 3.52 -2.85
C LEU A 154 3.07 3.22 -3.00
N ARG A 155 3.82 4.07 -3.73
CA ARG A 155 5.22 3.81 -4.03
C ARG A 155 6.13 4.42 -2.98
N ASP A 156 7.23 3.71 -2.68
CA ASP A 156 8.30 4.26 -1.86
C ASP A 156 8.90 5.51 -2.51
N ASN A 157 9.19 6.52 -1.69
CA ASN A 157 9.70 7.84 -2.07
C ASN A 157 11.03 7.82 -2.89
N SER A 158 11.65 6.65 -3.07
CA SER A 158 12.96 6.47 -3.70
C SER A 158 12.93 5.93 -5.14
N GLN A 159 11.77 5.65 -5.73
CA GLN A 159 11.67 5.19 -7.12
C GLN A 159 11.25 6.33 -8.09
N PRO A 160 11.58 6.28 -9.41
CA PRO A 160 11.23 7.28 -10.45
C PRO A 160 9.85 7.04 -11.08
N ARG A 161 9.01 8.07 -11.29
CA ARG A 161 7.54 7.97 -11.51
C ARG A 161 7.19 7.25 -12.81
N THR A 162 6.33 6.22 -12.71
CA THR A 162 6.08 5.27 -13.81
C THR A 162 5.35 5.92 -15.00
N PHE A 163 4.63 7.03 -14.78
CA PHE A 163 3.80 7.67 -15.81
C PHE A 163 3.94 9.19 -15.92
N THR A 164 4.64 9.85 -15.00
CA THR A 164 4.76 11.33 -14.97
C THR A 164 6.16 11.85 -15.30
N ASP A 165 7.18 10.98 -15.38
CA ASP A 165 8.55 11.37 -15.80
C ASP A 165 8.82 11.11 -17.30
N VAL A 166 7.79 10.71 -18.07
CA VAL A 166 7.86 10.59 -19.53
C VAL A 166 7.14 11.78 -20.16
N SER A 167 7.74 12.96 -20.02
CA SER A 167 7.36 14.17 -20.76
C SER A 167 8.58 14.96 -21.15
#